data_AF-A0A7S0L3F3-F1
#
_entry.id   AF-A0A7S0L3F3-F1
#
_cell.length_a   1.000
_cell.length_b   1.000
_cell.length_c   1.000
_cell.angle_alpha   90.00
_cell.angle_beta   90.00
_cell.angle_gamma   90.00
#
_symmetry.space_group_name_H-M   'P 1'
#
loop_
_entity.id
_entity.type
_entity.pdbx_description
1 polymer ?
#
loop_
_entity_poly.entity_id
_entity_poly.type
_entity_poly.pdbx_seq_one_letter_code
_entity_poly.pdbx_strand_id
1 'polypeptide(L)'
;ARLEAMAPPLEYDCRWRRDAGGSVVVDRGYNVASISSAAMGSKAVQNIDEDGPDHQTLILAPAGAPKGLLYRCDLRVVSRRSETGMLAACGASAVCERFDCAETVRQTITIVPGEAASKAAPPPAVKEVETICLYERQPDGSICGYQRTATFLVPDAAYTSDSPFVEQQAARMLRSRSGRMLATDVRVYRVDYTPA
;
A
#
# COMPACT_ATOMS: atom_id res chain seq x y z
N ALA A 1 2.05 24.07 -5.93
CA ALA A 1 2.01 22.67 -6.36
C ALA A 1 3.13 21.94 -5.64
N ARG A 2 2.81 20.93 -4.81
CA ARG A 2 3.84 20.07 -4.22
C ARG A 2 4.35 19.19 -5.37
N LEU A 3 5.66 19.19 -5.63
CA LEU A 3 6.28 18.43 -6.72
C LEU A 3 5.89 16.96 -6.60
N GLU A 4 5.16 16.44 -7.58
CA GLU A 4 4.98 15.00 -7.76
C GLU A 4 6.34 14.47 -8.25
N ALA A 5 6.99 13.65 -7.43
CA ALA A 5 8.26 13.06 -7.82
C ALA A 5 7.98 11.76 -8.61
N MET A 6 8.57 11.64 -9.80
CA MET A 6 8.69 10.33 -10.45
C MET A 6 9.67 9.49 -9.63
N ALA A 7 9.17 8.43 -9.02
CA ALA A 7 10.01 7.50 -8.28
C ALA A 7 10.77 6.58 -9.27
N PRO A 8 11.92 6.00 -8.87
CA PRO A 8 12.60 5.00 -9.69
C PRO A 8 11.67 3.81 -9.98
N PRO A 9 11.81 3.16 -11.15
CA PRO A 9 10.98 2.01 -11.50
C PRO A 9 11.19 0.88 -10.49
N LEU A 10 10.10 0.20 -10.15
CA LEU A 10 10.10 -0.96 -9.27
C LEU A 10 9.50 -2.14 -10.02
N GLU A 11 10.31 -3.16 -10.25
CA GLU A 11 9.89 -4.41 -10.89
C GLU A 11 9.62 -5.47 -9.82
N TYR A 12 8.49 -6.15 -9.93
CA TYR A 12 8.09 -7.20 -8.99
C TYR A 12 7.08 -8.14 -9.63
N ASP A 13 7.09 -9.40 -9.19
CA ASP A 13 6.15 -10.40 -9.67
C ASP A 13 4.75 -10.14 -9.10
N CYS A 14 3.74 -10.31 -9.95
CA CYS A 14 2.34 -10.31 -9.56
C CYS A 14 1.74 -11.70 -9.73
N ARG A 15 0.88 -12.09 -8.79
CA ARG A 15 0.12 -13.34 -8.82
C ARG A 15 -1.37 -13.06 -8.67
N TRP A 16 -2.13 -13.88 -9.39
CA TRP A 16 -3.58 -13.97 -9.31
C TRP A 16 -3.96 -15.38 -8.87
N ARG A 17 -5.05 -15.50 -8.12
CA ARG A 17 -5.58 -16.79 -7.65
C ARG A 17 -7.07 -16.86 -7.92
N ARG A 18 -7.64 -18.07 -7.88
CA ARG A 18 -9.10 -18.25 -7.87
C ARG A 18 -9.59 -18.28 -6.43
N ASP A 19 -10.66 -17.54 -6.14
CA ASP A 19 -11.35 -17.67 -4.87
C ASP A 19 -12.21 -18.96 -4.82
N ALA A 20 -12.85 -19.20 -3.67
CA ALA A 20 -13.73 -20.36 -3.50
C ALA A 20 -14.94 -20.37 -4.46
N GLY A 21 -15.34 -19.20 -4.97
CA GLY A 21 -16.38 -19.05 -5.99
C GLY A 21 -15.87 -19.21 -7.43
N GLY A 22 -14.58 -19.48 -7.62
CA GLY A 22 -13.95 -19.62 -8.94
C GLY A 22 -13.59 -18.28 -9.62
N SER A 23 -13.89 -17.15 -8.99
CA SER A 23 -13.56 -15.82 -9.50
C SER A 23 -12.05 -15.59 -9.41
N VAL A 24 -11.48 -14.96 -10.43
CA VAL A 24 -10.06 -14.57 -10.42
C VAL A 24 -9.91 -13.33 -9.54
N VAL A 25 -9.11 -13.44 -8.50
CA VAL A 25 -8.81 -12.38 -7.55
C VAL A 25 -7.30 -12.20 -7.43
N VAL A 26 -6.89 -11.03 -6.99
CA VAL A 26 -5.48 -10.74 -6.70
C VAL A 26 -5.01 -11.63 -5.53
N ASP A 27 -3.85 -12.26 -5.66
CA ASP A 27 -3.19 -12.90 -4.52
C ASP A 27 -2.46 -11.83 -3.70
N ARG A 28 -3.21 -11.19 -2.81
CA ARG A 28 -2.72 -10.02 -2.08
C ARG A 28 -1.49 -10.39 -1.24
N GLY A 29 -1.50 -11.53 -0.55
CA GLY A 29 -0.36 -11.95 0.27
C GLY A 29 0.92 -12.05 -0.56
N TYR A 30 0.86 -12.77 -1.67
CA TYR A 30 2.01 -12.85 -2.58
C TYR A 30 2.44 -11.49 -3.10
N ASN A 31 1.50 -10.68 -3.59
CA ASN A 31 1.83 -9.42 -4.26
C ASN A 31 2.42 -8.40 -3.29
N VAL A 32 1.89 -8.30 -2.07
CA VAL A 32 2.44 -7.39 -1.05
C VAL A 32 3.83 -7.85 -0.60
N ALA A 33 4.06 -9.16 -0.47
CA ALA A 33 5.39 -9.70 -0.17
C ALA A 33 6.39 -9.45 -1.32
N SER A 34 5.94 -9.60 -2.57
CA SER A 34 6.72 -9.35 -3.78
C SER A 34 7.14 -7.88 -3.89
N ILE A 35 6.18 -6.95 -3.75
CA ILE A 35 6.44 -5.50 -3.71
C ILE A 35 7.41 -5.15 -2.58
N SER A 36 7.18 -5.71 -1.39
CA SER A 36 8.03 -5.45 -0.21
C SER A 36 9.47 -5.92 -0.44
N SER A 37 9.65 -7.09 -1.06
CA SER A 37 10.97 -7.63 -1.36
C SER A 37 11.68 -6.84 -2.46
N ALA A 38 10.96 -6.41 -3.50
CA ALA A 38 11.53 -5.55 -4.53
C ALA A 38 11.96 -4.19 -3.95
N ALA A 39 11.14 -3.59 -3.07
CA ALA A 39 11.39 -2.25 -2.54
C ALA A 39 12.45 -2.22 -1.43
N MET A 40 12.53 -3.27 -0.61
CA MET A 40 13.36 -3.30 0.60
C MET A 40 14.48 -4.34 0.57
N GLY A 41 14.62 -5.10 -0.53
CA GLY A 41 15.61 -6.15 -0.71
C GLY A 41 15.01 -7.55 -0.70
N SER A 42 15.58 -8.46 -1.51
CA SER A 42 15.00 -9.78 -1.82
C SER A 42 14.77 -10.71 -0.62
N LYS A 43 15.40 -10.43 0.52
CA LYS A 43 15.24 -11.17 1.78
C LYS A 43 14.52 -10.36 2.85
N ALA A 44 13.85 -9.26 2.49
CA ALA A 44 13.24 -8.37 3.48
C ALA A 44 12.05 -9.02 4.16
N VAL A 45 11.21 -9.76 3.44
CA VAL A 45 10.01 -10.40 4.01
C VAL A 45 10.42 -11.65 4.78
N GLN A 46 10.22 -11.64 6.11
CA GLN A 46 10.48 -12.79 6.99
C GLN A 46 9.24 -13.65 7.18
N ASN A 47 8.09 -13.00 7.31
CA ASN A 47 6.80 -13.66 7.40
C ASN A 47 5.71 -12.77 6.80
N ILE A 48 4.64 -13.41 6.33
CA ILE A 48 3.40 -12.76 5.98
C ILE A 48 2.22 -13.61 6.45
N ASP A 49 1.32 -12.97 7.18
CA ASP A 49 0.06 -13.55 7.62
C ASP A 49 -1.09 -12.77 6.98
N GLU A 50 -2.11 -13.48 6.52
CA GLU A 50 -3.32 -12.92 5.91
C GLU A 50 -4.53 -13.28 6.77
N ASP A 51 -5.29 -12.28 7.20
CA ASP A 51 -6.58 -12.43 7.88
C ASP A 51 -7.68 -11.85 6.99
N GLY A 52 -8.07 -12.64 6.00
CA GLY A 52 -9.03 -12.23 4.99
C GLY A 52 -8.50 -11.20 3.99
N PRO A 53 -9.38 -10.65 3.14
CA PRO A 53 -8.97 -9.80 2.01
C PRO A 53 -8.54 -8.38 2.41
N ASP A 54 -8.85 -7.97 3.64
CA ASP A 54 -8.75 -6.57 4.09
C ASP A 54 -7.70 -6.37 5.18
N HIS A 55 -7.02 -7.42 5.61
CA HIS A 55 -5.99 -7.34 6.64
C HIS A 55 -4.80 -8.27 6.36
N GLN A 56 -3.60 -7.70 6.42
CA GLN A 56 -2.35 -8.41 6.26
C GLN A 56 -1.34 -7.93 7.28
N THR A 57 -0.57 -8.86 7.83
CA THR A 57 0.54 -8.56 8.71
C THR A 57 1.84 -9.07 8.09
N LEU A 58 2.86 -8.23 8.06
CA LEU A 58 4.19 -8.59 7.60
C LEU A 58 5.22 -8.44 8.72
N ILE A 59 6.19 -9.35 8.74
CA ILE A 59 7.44 -9.18 9.48
C ILE A 59 8.54 -8.90 8.46
N LEU A 60 9.21 -7.76 8.62
CA LEU A 60 10.16 -7.22 7.67
C LEU A 60 11.54 -7.03 8.31
N ALA A 61 12.58 -7.36 7.57
CA ALA A 61 13.99 -7.09 7.86
C ALA A 61 14.63 -6.39 6.64
N PRO A 62 14.36 -5.09 6.42
CA PRO A 62 14.85 -4.37 5.23
C PRO A 62 16.37 -4.46 5.07
N ALA A 63 16.84 -4.56 3.83
CA ALA A 63 18.26 -4.49 3.53
C ALA A 63 18.82 -3.13 4.00
N GLY A 64 19.88 -3.18 4.81
CA GLY A 64 20.48 -1.98 5.42
C GLY A 64 19.86 -1.55 6.75
N ALA A 65 18.81 -2.23 7.23
CA ALA A 65 18.36 -2.07 8.61
C ALA A 65 19.44 -2.57 9.60
N PRO A 66 19.50 -2.04 10.82
CA PRO A 66 20.37 -2.56 11.88
C PRO A 66 20.19 -4.07 12.05
N LYS A 67 21.31 -4.79 12.22
CA LYS A 67 21.31 -6.25 12.34
C LYS A 67 20.42 -6.69 13.50
N GLY A 68 19.52 -7.63 13.24
CA GLY A 68 18.59 -8.17 14.23
C GLY A 68 17.35 -7.32 14.49
N LEU A 69 17.19 -6.19 13.80
CA LEU A 69 15.99 -5.37 13.90
C LEU A 69 14.91 -5.87 12.94
N LEU A 70 13.75 -6.18 13.49
CA LEU A 70 12.57 -6.62 12.75
C LEU A 70 11.45 -5.61 12.94
N TYR A 71 10.71 -5.37 11.86
CA TYR A 71 9.54 -4.50 11.85
C TYR A 71 8.30 -5.33 11.63
N ARG A 72 7.27 -5.10 12.44
CA ARG A 72 5.93 -5.57 12.15
C ARG A 72 5.18 -4.47 11.41
N CYS A 73 4.64 -4.81 10.25
CA CYS A 73 3.80 -3.93 9.45
C CYS A 73 2.40 -4.52 9.39
N ASP A 74 1.44 -3.81 9.97
CA ASP A 74 0.02 -4.13 9.88
C ASP A 74 -0.61 -3.29 8.77
N LEU A 75 -1.27 -3.94 7.82
CA LEU A 75 -1.94 -3.32 6.68
C LEU A 75 -3.42 -3.61 6.76
N ARG A 76 -4.22 -2.59 7.04
CA ARG A 76 -5.67 -2.71 7.12
C ARG A 76 -6.36 -1.83 6.10
N VAL A 77 -7.23 -2.42 5.28
CA VAL A 77 -8.03 -1.68 4.31
C VAL A 77 -9.09 -0.88 5.08
N VAL A 78 -9.10 0.43 4.85
CA VAL A 78 -10.05 1.38 5.47
C VAL A 78 -11.22 1.64 4.52
N SER A 79 -10.92 1.77 3.24
CA SER A 79 -11.93 1.94 2.20
C SER A 79 -11.43 1.35 0.89
N ARG A 80 -12.38 0.85 0.10
CA ARG A 80 -12.14 0.35 -1.25
C ARG A 80 -13.28 0.80 -2.14
N ARG A 81 -12.94 1.30 -3.33
CA ARG A 81 -13.89 1.65 -4.37
C ARG A 81 -13.35 1.10 -5.69
N SER A 82 -14.22 0.44 -6.43
CA SER A 82 -13.95 0.07 -7.82
C SER A 82 -15.07 0.66 -8.66
N GLU A 83 -14.73 1.40 -9.70
CA GLU A 83 -15.73 1.85 -10.67
C GLU A 83 -15.96 0.71 -11.67
N THR A 84 -16.96 -0.13 -11.37
CA THR A 84 -17.45 -1.17 -12.27
C THR A 84 -18.47 -0.65 -13.27
N GLY A 85 -18.75 0.66 -13.28
CA GLY A 85 -19.81 1.28 -14.11
C GLY A 85 -19.67 1.01 -15.60
N MET A 86 -18.44 0.89 -16.12
CA MET A 86 -18.18 0.50 -17.51
C MET A 86 -18.43 -0.99 -17.77
N LEU A 87 -18.11 -1.88 -16.81
CA LEU A 87 -18.37 -3.33 -16.91
C LEU A 87 -19.87 -3.65 -16.98
N ALA A 88 -20.71 -2.88 -16.27
CA ALA A 88 -22.16 -3.07 -16.27
C ALA A 88 -22.85 -2.51 -17.54
N ALA A 89 -22.29 -1.45 -18.14
CA ALA A 89 -22.83 -0.82 -19.35
C ALA A 89 -22.47 -1.57 -20.65
N CYS A 90 -21.39 -2.35 -20.63
CA CYS A 90 -20.84 -3.06 -21.78
C CYS A 90 -21.54 -4.40 -22.09
N GLY A 91 -22.42 -4.90 -21.23
CA GLY A 91 -23.00 -6.24 -21.38
C GLY A 91 -21.94 -7.35 -21.35
N ALA A 92 -22.36 -8.62 -21.38
CA ALA A 92 -21.47 -9.77 -21.27
C ALA A 92 -20.44 -9.95 -22.42
N SER A 93 -20.46 -9.06 -23.42
CA SER A 93 -19.66 -9.15 -24.65
C SER A 93 -18.73 -7.97 -24.91
N ALA A 94 -18.83 -6.84 -24.21
CA ALA A 94 -17.85 -5.77 -24.39
C ALA A 94 -16.74 -5.86 -23.33
N VAL A 95 -15.53 -6.07 -23.84
CA VAL A 95 -14.29 -6.00 -23.09
C VAL A 95 -14.19 -4.59 -22.53
N CYS A 96 -14.15 -4.48 -21.20
CA CYS A 96 -13.96 -3.19 -20.55
C CYS A 96 -12.52 -2.73 -20.84
N GLU A 97 -12.38 -1.71 -21.67
CA GLU A 97 -11.07 -1.18 -22.07
C GLU A 97 -10.40 -0.38 -20.94
N ARG A 98 -11.16 0.02 -19.93
CA ARG A 98 -10.68 0.80 -18.79
C ARG A 98 -11.24 0.29 -17.45
N PHE A 99 -10.39 0.21 -16.43
CA PHE A 99 -10.78 -0.16 -15.08
C PHE A 99 -10.11 0.76 -14.06
N ASP A 100 -10.93 1.36 -13.20
CA ASP A 100 -10.47 2.30 -12.18
C ASP A 100 -10.76 1.73 -10.78
N CYS A 101 -9.74 1.75 -9.91
CA CYS A 101 -9.89 1.37 -8.52
C CYS A 101 -9.14 2.32 -7.58
N ALA A 102 -9.67 2.44 -6.37
CA ALA A 102 -9.07 3.20 -5.29
C ALA A 102 -9.14 2.38 -3.99
N GLU A 103 -8.03 2.33 -3.25
CA GLU A 103 -7.94 1.68 -1.96
C GLU A 103 -7.17 2.57 -0.99
N THR A 104 -7.73 2.77 0.20
CA THR A 104 -7.03 3.42 1.31
C THR A 104 -6.68 2.36 2.33
N VAL A 105 -5.37 2.24 2.61
CA VAL A 105 -4.83 1.30 3.58
C VAL A 105 -4.25 2.07 4.76
N ARG A 106 -4.66 1.73 5.98
CA ARG A 106 -3.96 2.13 7.20
C ARG A 106 -2.77 1.19 7.39
N GLN A 107 -1.58 1.77 7.43
CA GLN A 107 -0.33 1.09 7.71
C GLN A 107 0.14 1.48 9.12
N THR A 108 0.31 0.49 9.98
CA THR A 108 0.91 0.64 11.31
C THR A 108 2.23 -0.12 11.34
N ILE A 109 3.32 0.59 11.65
CA ILE A 109 4.66 0.00 11.73
C ILE A 109 5.13 0.03 13.17
N THR A 110 5.51 -1.13 13.70
CA THR A 110 6.11 -1.28 15.03
C THR A 110 7.40 -2.08 14.94
N ILE A 111 8.25 -1.97 15.97
CA ILE A 111 9.43 -2.82 16.10
C ILE A 111 9.02 -4.10 16.83
N VAL A 112 9.45 -5.25 16.31
CA VAL A 112 9.24 -6.53 16.99
C VAL A 112 10.17 -6.57 18.22
N PRO A 113 9.65 -6.78 19.44
CA PRO A 113 10.48 -6.86 20.63
C PRO A 113 11.51 -7.99 20.54
N GLY A 114 12.76 -7.68 20.91
CA GLY A 114 13.89 -8.62 20.95
C GLY A 114 15.11 -7.97 21.62
N GLU A 115 16.20 -8.71 21.80
CA GLU A 115 17.42 -8.19 22.48
C GLU A 115 17.97 -6.90 21.84
N ALA A 116 17.81 -6.73 20.52
CA ALA A 116 18.23 -5.54 19.78
C ALA A 116 17.29 -4.32 19.94
N ALA A 117 16.05 -4.51 20.41
CA ALA A 117 15.04 -3.45 20.53
C ALA A 117 15.12 -2.67 21.86
N SER A 118 16.03 -3.05 22.77
CA SER A 118 16.03 -2.59 24.17
C SER A 118 16.50 -1.15 24.41
N LYS A 119 16.85 -0.39 23.37
CA LYS A 119 17.29 1.00 23.49
C LYS A 119 16.38 1.92 22.68
N ALA A 120 15.38 2.49 23.36
CA ALA A 120 14.46 3.50 22.85
C ALA A 120 13.86 3.14 21.47
N ALA A 121 12.96 2.14 21.45
CA ALA A 121 12.18 1.87 20.26
C ALA A 121 11.40 3.15 19.88
N PRO A 122 11.53 3.66 18.63
CA PRO A 122 10.70 4.76 18.17
C PRO A 122 9.21 4.42 18.31
N PRO A 123 8.36 5.43 18.52
CA PRO A 123 6.92 5.22 18.61
C PRO A 123 6.40 4.56 17.32
N PRO A 124 5.31 3.79 17.41
CA PRO A 124 4.62 3.26 16.25
C PRO A 124 4.32 4.34 15.21
N ALA A 125 4.72 4.13 13.96
CA ALA A 125 4.37 5.05 12.89
C ALA A 125 3.04 4.60 12.27
N VAL A 126 2.02 5.45 12.37
CA VAL A 126 0.71 5.20 11.73
C VAL A 126 0.52 6.19 10.58
N LYS A 127 0.21 5.63 9.42
CA LYS A 127 -0.10 6.42 8.22
C LYS A 127 -1.21 5.76 7.42
N GLU A 128 -1.92 6.57 6.67
CA GLU A 128 -2.85 6.10 5.65
C GLU A 128 -2.23 6.32 4.27
N VAL A 129 -2.34 5.31 3.42
CA VAL A 129 -1.88 5.35 2.04
C VAL A 129 -3.10 5.16 1.15
N GLU A 130 -3.46 6.21 0.44
CA GLU A 130 -4.43 6.15 -0.65
C GLU A 130 -3.70 5.74 -1.92
N THR A 131 -4.19 4.69 -2.57
CA THR A 131 -3.72 4.23 -3.87
C THR A 131 -4.87 4.28 -4.85
N ILE A 132 -4.71 5.04 -5.93
CA ILE A 132 -5.67 5.14 -7.03
C ILE A 132 -4.98 4.60 -8.28
N CYS A 133 -5.57 3.59 -8.88
CA CYS A 133 -5.08 2.99 -10.11
C CYS A 133 -6.11 3.17 -11.23
N LEU A 134 -5.61 3.57 -12.40
CA LEU A 134 -6.34 3.60 -13.65
C LEU A 134 -5.63 2.64 -14.59
N TYR A 135 -6.34 1.63 -15.06
CA TYR A 135 -5.81 0.63 -15.98
C TYR A 135 -6.53 0.71 -17.30
N GLU A 136 -5.79 0.53 -18.39
CA GLU A 136 -6.28 0.49 -19.75
C GLU A 136 -5.74 -0.75 -20.47
N ARG A 137 -6.64 -1.49 -21.11
CA ARG A 137 -6.26 -2.62 -21.97
C ARG A 137 -5.84 -2.08 -23.33
N GLN A 138 -4.63 -2.43 -23.75
CA GLN A 138 -4.08 -2.05 -25.04
C GLN A 138 -4.58 -2.97 -26.17
N PRO A 139 -4.49 -2.54 -27.45
CA PRO A 139 -4.93 -3.34 -28.59
C PRO A 139 -4.22 -4.69 -28.72
N ASP A 140 -2.97 -4.78 -28.26
CA ASP A 140 -2.17 -6.02 -28.24
C ASP A 140 -2.54 -6.96 -27.08
N GLY A 141 -3.50 -6.55 -26.23
CA GLY A 141 -3.96 -7.30 -25.07
C GLY A 141 -3.15 -7.09 -23.80
N SER A 142 -2.05 -6.32 -23.84
CA SER A 142 -1.34 -5.87 -22.64
C SER A 142 -2.20 -4.91 -21.81
N ILE A 143 -1.86 -4.74 -20.54
CA ILE A 143 -2.52 -3.76 -19.66
C ILE A 143 -1.47 -2.77 -19.20
N CYS A 144 -1.73 -1.48 -19.41
CA CYS A 144 -0.93 -0.42 -18.83
C CYS A 144 -1.81 0.49 -17.98
N GLY A 145 -1.21 1.38 -17.21
CA GLY A 145 -1.97 2.25 -16.34
C GLY A 145 -1.13 3.25 -15.59
N TYR A 146 -1.82 4.02 -14.76
CA TYR A 146 -1.22 4.95 -13.82
C TYR A 146 -1.67 4.62 -12.42
N GLN A 147 -0.71 4.57 -11.51
CA GLN A 147 -0.95 4.45 -10.08
C GLN A 147 -0.51 5.74 -9.39
N ARG A 148 -1.43 6.40 -8.71
CA ARG A 148 -1.14 7.50 -7.80
C ARG A 148 -1.21 7.00 -6.36
N THR A 149 -0.16 7.25 -5.60
CA THR A 149 -0.11 6.98 -4.16
C THR A 149 0.01 8.28 -3.40
N ALA A 150 -0.81 8.46 -2.36
CA ALA A 150 -0.75 9.61 -1.46
C ALA A 150 -0.69 9.13 -0.02
N THR A 151 0.33 9.59 0.71
CA THR A 151 0.57 9.19 2.11
C THR A 151 0.17 10.30 3.07
N PHE A 152 -0.62 9.95 4.08
CA PHE A 152 -1.16 10.84 5.10
C PHE A 152 -0.71 10.37 6.48
N LEU A 153 -0.17 11.27 7.31
CA LEU A 153 0.08 10.97 8.72
C LEU A 153 -1.22 11.09 9.49
N VAL A 154 -1.67 9.98 10.11
CA VAL A 154 -2.93 9.95 10.87
C VAL A 154 -2.65 9.75 12.36
N PRO A 155 -3.34 10.50 13.24
CA PRO A 155 -3.35 10.17 14.66
C PRO A 155 -4.23 8.94 14.88
N ASP A 156 -3.75 7.94 15.62
CA ASP A 156 -4.53 6.76 16.01
C ASP A 156 -4.55 6.59 17.53
N ALA A 157 -5.67 6.93 18.17
CA ALA A 157 -5.82 6.93 19.63
C ALA A 157 -5.41 5.61 20.32
N ALA A 158 -5.43 4.46 19.63
CA ALA A 158 -4.98 3.18 20.18
C ALA A 158 -3.45 3.03 20.27
N TYR A 159 -2.70 3.76 19.45
CA TYR A 159 -1.22 3.78 19.43
C TYR A 159 -0.63 5.14 19.83
N THR A 160 -1.45 6.19 19.85
CA THR A 160 -1.07 7.58 20.09
C THR A 160 -1.48 8.07 21.47
N SER A 161 -1.86 7.20 22.42
CA SER A 161 -2.10 7.61 23.81
C SER A 161 -0.88 8.34 24.40
N ASP A 162 0.32 8.01 23.91
CA ASP A 162 1.59 8.69 24.17
C ASP A 162 2.29 9.13 22.86
N SER A 163 1.57 9.46 21.77
CA SER A 163 2.26 9.98 20.57
C SER A 163 3.03 11.24 20.96
N PRO A 164 4.32 11.35 20.58
CA PRO A 164 5.09 12.54 20.86
C PRO A 164 4.33 13.76 20.36
N PHE A 165 4.34 14.83 21.15
CA PHE A 165 3.74 16.12 20.80
C PHE A 165 4.05 16.55 19.34
N VAL A 166 5.23 16.18 18.85
CA VAL A 166 5.70 16.42 17.48
C VAL A 166 4.84 15.74 16.42
N GLU A 167 4.38 14.49 16.61
CA GLU A 167 3.50 13.80 15.64
C GLU A 167 2.10 14.42 15.62
N GLN A 168 1.56 14.75 16.79
CA GLN A 168 0.27 15.44 16.88
C GLN A 168 0.34 16.84 16.25
N GLN A 169 1.43 17.56 16.48
CA GLN A 169 1.67 18.87 15.87
C GLN A 169 1.89 18.75 14.37
N ALA A 170 2.64 17.74 13.89
CA ALA A 170 2.82 17.47 12.47
C ALA A 170 1.48 17.13 11.79
N ALA A 171 0.67 16.26 12.38
CA ALA A 171 -0.66 15.93 11.87
C ALA A 171 -1.61 17.15 11.85
N ARG A 172 -1.50 18.05 12.83
CA ARG A 172 -2.23 19.34 12.82
C ARG A 172 -1.72 20.31 11.75
N MET A 173 -0.41 20.38 11.55
CA MET A 173 0.21 21.21 10.51
C MET A 173 -0.04 20.69 9.10
N LEU A 174 -0.31 19.41 8.96
CA LEU A 174 -0.71 18.76 7.71
C LEU A 174 -2.21 18.87 7.45
N ARG A 175 -2.86 19.91 7.97
CA ARG A 175 -4.22 20.27 7.55
C ARG A 175 -4.18 21.55 6.74
N SER A 176 -4.87 21.53 5.61
CA SER A 176 -5.15 22.73 4.84
C SER A 176 -5.99 23.72 5.65
N ARG A 177 -6.08 24.97 5.18
CA ARG A 177 -6.95 26.00 5.78
C ARG A 177 -8.43 25.58 5.84
N SER A 178 -8.86 24.61 5.02
CA SER A 178 -10.21 24.04 5.05
C SER A 178 -10.37 22.83 5.99
N GLY A 179 -9.34 22.51 6.78
CA GLY A 179 -9.34 21.37 7.72
C GLY A 179 -9.05 20.00 7.08
N ARG A 180 -8.94 19.93 5.74
CA ARG A 180 -8.60 18.69 5.02
C ARG A 180 -7.15 18.31 5.26
N MET A 181 -6.90 17.02 5.44
CA MET A 181 -5.55 16.48 5.54
C MET A 181 -4.77 16.68 4.24
N LEU A 182 -3.49 17.00 4.37
CA LEU A 182 -2.54 17.19 3.30
C LEU A 182 -1.65 15.95 3.21
N ALA A 183 -1.55 15.38 2.01
CA ALA A 183 -0.63 14.29 1.75
C ALA A 183 0.81 14.77 2.01
N THR A 184 1.55 14.01 2.81
CA THR A 184 2.98 14.23 3.12
C THR A 184 3.89 13.86 1.96
N ASP A 185 3.51 12.81 1.24
CA ASP A 185 4.18 12.29 0.06
C ASP A 185 3.13 11.93 -0.99
N VAL A 186 3.41 12.28 -2.25
CA VAL A 186 2.56 11.93 -3.40
C VAL A 186 3.47 11.45 -4.51
N ARG A 187 3.22 10.23 -5.00
CA ARG A 187 3.98 9.62 -6.09
C ARG A 187 3.05 9.11 -7.16
N VAL A 188 3.47 9.26 -8.40
CA VAL A 188 2.77 8.76 -9.58
C VAL A 188 3.69 7.78 -10.29
N TYR A 189 3.15 6.62 -10.61
CA TYR A 189 3.83 5.55 -11.32
C TYR A 189 3.06 5.25 -12.60
N ARG A 190 3.80 4.98 -13.67
CA ARG A 190 3.27 4.19 -14.79
C ARG A 190 3.39 2.72 -14.39
N VAL A 191 2.33 1.96 -14.66
CA VAL A 191 2.26 0.52 -14.38
C VAL A 191 2.10 -0.18 -15.72
N ASP A 192 2.99 -1.13 -16.01
CA ASP A 192 2.92 -1.96 -17.21
C ASP A 192 2.83 -3.42 -16.75
N TYR A 193 1.75 -4.11 -17.14
CA TYR A 193 1.56 -5.52 -16.85
C TYR A 193 1.90 -6.35 -18.07
N THR A 194 2.96 -7.14 -17.95
CA THR A 194 3.36 -8.09 -18.99
C THR A 194 2.90 -9.48 -18.56
N PRO A 195 2.01 -10.15 -19.32
CA PRO A 195 1.70 -11.55 -19.08
C PRO A 195 2.98 -12.38 -19.19
N ALA A 196 3.19 -13.27 -18.23
CA ALA A 196 4.23 -14.30 -18.31
C ALA A 196 3.81 -15.43 -19.27
#